data_AF-A0A3D1LH41-F1
#
_entry.id   AF-A0A3D1LH41-F1
#
_cell.length_a   1.000
_cell.length_b   1.000
_cell.length_c   1.000
_cell.angle_alpha   90.00
_cell.angle_beta   90.00
_cell.angle_gamma   90.00
#
_symmetry.space_group_name_H-M   'P 1'
#
loop_
_entity.id
_entity.type
_entity.pdbx_description
1 polymer ?
#
loop_
_entity_poly.entity_id
_entity_poly.type
_entity_poly.pdbx_seq_one_letter_code
_entity_poly.pdbx_strand_id
1 'polypeptide(L)'
;MDEEKKTTPAEQPQPPAPLSDARKAALLRYMAILFAVAFLLVLLSLILQTHSSKSTISELSAASTSALDNAVKLQEQNRALQEEKQQLEDELDAVQKKLDEETALNDQLLQATQDEQSDAKQELRDKEQELDHTRLAYEALLTAMNCDTHEGNVTFSRAMETVARYQECLSENALAEFEKLQEQ
;
A
#
# COMPACT_ATOMS: atom_id res chain seq x y z
N MET A 1 123.44 24.55 49.58
CA MET A 1 123.56 24.67 48.13
C MET A 1 122.24 24.18 47.58
N ASP A 2 121.19 25.00 47.71
CA ASP A 2 120.75 25.98 46.70
C ASP A 2 119.94 25.25 45.61
N GLU A 3 118.62 25.46 45.56
CA GLU A 3 117.89 26.19 44.48
C GLU A 3 117.72 25.27 43.23
N GLU A 4 116.57 25.04 42.58
CA GLU A 4 115.51 25.89 42.01
C GLU A 4 114.35 24.92 41.60
N LYS A 5 113.05 25.19 41.79
CA LYS A 5 112.14 26.09 41.05
C LYS A 5 111.64 25.53 39.68
N LYS A 6 110.32 25.28 39.64
CA LYS A 6 109.35 25.53 38.54
C LYS A 6 109.53 24.83 37.17
N THR A 7 108.51 24.07 36.75
CA THR A 7 107.50 24.39 35.69
C THR A 7 106.99 23.15 34.94
N THR A 8 105.70 22.84 35.12
CA THR A 8 104.78 22.39 34.05
C THR A 8 104.40 23.61 33.18
N PRO A 9 103.72 23.54 32.00
CA PRO A 9 103.30 22.44 31.07
C PRO A 9 103.36 22.82 29.55
N ALA A 10 102.86 21.92 28.67
CA ALA A 10 102.20 22.10 27.33
C ALA A 10 102.74 21.11 26.27
N GLU A 11 102.10 19.95 26.03
CA GLU A 11 100.94 19.68 25.13
C GLU A 11 101.34 19.69 23.64
N GLN A 12 101.40 18.57 22.88
CA GLN A 12 100.33 17.71 22.28
C GLN A 12 101.08 16.69 21.32
N PRO A 13 100.48 15.76 20.53
CA PRO A 13 99.28 14.89 20.60
C PRO A 13 99.59 13.37 20.37
N GLN A 14 98.60 12.48 20.57
CA GLN A 14 98.66 11.01 20.34
C GLN A 14 99.08 10.57 18.91
N PRO A 15 99.65 9.35 18.81
CA PRO A 15 99.06 8.27 17.99
C PRO A 15 98.81 6.97 18.81
N PRO A 16 97.89 6.09 18.37
CA PRO A 16 97.29 5.06 19.22
C PRO A 16 98.16 3.80 19.34
N ALA A 17 98.20 3.23 20.55
CA ALA A 17 98.79 1.93 20.79
C ALA A 17 97.97 0.82 20.08
N PRO A 18 98.64 -0.19 19.47
CA PRO A 18 97.95 -1.31 18.83
C PRO A 18 97.11 -2.07 19.86
N LEU A 19 95.83 -2.27 19.55
CA LEU A 19 94.90 -3.07 20.35
C LEU A 19 95.46 -4.48 20.52
N SER A 20 95.74 -4.89 21.76
CA SER A 20 96.25 -6.24 22.07
C SER A 20 95.32 -7.32 21.52
N ASP A 21 95.88 -8.44 21.02
CA ASP A 21 95.11 -9.47 20.32
C ASP A 21 94.01 -10.11 21.19
N ALA A 22 94.16 -10.07 22.52
CA ALA A 22 93.13 -10.43 23.48
C ALA A 22 91.87 -9.56 23.35
N ARG A 23 92.03 -8.25 23.08
CA ARG A 23 90.90 -7.33 22.86
C ARG A 23 90.23 -7.57 21.51
N LYS A 24 91.00 -7.85 20.46
CA LYS A 24 90.43 -8.21 19.13
C LYS A 24 89.63 -9.51 19.20
N ALA A 25 90.14 -10.53 19.88
CA ALA A 25 89.44 -11.80 20.08
C ALA A 25 88.15 -11.62 20.92
N ALA A 26 88.19 -10.79 21.97
CA ALA A 26 86.99 -10.44 22.72
C ALA A 26 85.98 -9.68 21.86
N LEU A 27 86.44 -8.71 21.07
CA LEU A 27 85.58 -7.90 20.19
C LEU A 27 84.94 -8.74 19.08
N LEU A 28 85.68 -9.70 18.50
CA LEU A 28 85.13 -10.67 17.54
C LEU A 28 84.05 -11.57 18.17
N ARG A 29 84.25 -12.01 19.42
CA ARG A 29 83.23 -12.79 20.15
C ARG A 29 81.96 -11.97 20.39
N TYR A 30 82.09 -10.70 20.78
CA TYR A 30 80.94 -9.82 20.93
C TYR A 30 80.23 -9.57 19.59
N MET A 31 80.96 -9.34 18.49
CA MET A 31 80.37 -9.20 17.16
C MET A 31 79.61 -10.45 16.71
N ALA A 32 80.16 -11.64 16.97
CA ALA A 32 79.48 -12.90 16.67
C ALA A 32 78.21 -13.11 17.50
N ILE A 33 78.23 -12.74 18.79
CA ILE A 33 77.05 -12.79 19.66
C ILE A 33 76.00 -11.78 19.19
N LEU A 34 76.39 -10.55 18.85
CA LEU A 34 75.47 -9.55 18.33
C LEU A 34 74.83 -9.98 17.00
N PHE A 35 75.60 -10.62 16.12
CA PHE A 35 75.08 -11.19 14.88
C PHE A 35 74.10 -12.34 15.16
N ALA A 36 74.42 -13.26 16.07
CA ALA A 36 73.53 -14.34 16.46
C ALA A 36 72.22 -13.81 17.07
N VAL A 37 72.29 -12.79 17.94
CA VAL A 37 71.12 -12.13 18.52
C VAL A 37 70.29 -11.45 17.44
N ALA A 38 70.91 -10.77 16.47
CA ALA A 38 70.19 -10.18 15.34
C ALA A 38 69.46 -11.24 14.51
N PHE A 39 70.09 -12.38 14.21
CA PHE A 39 69.44 -13.48 13.50
C PHE A 39 68.29 -14.09 14.29
N LEU A 40 68.44 -14.25 15.61
CA LEU A 40 67.36 -14.72 16.47
C LEU A 40 66.19 -13.74 16.51
N LEU A 41 66.46 -12.43 16.56
CA LEU A 41 65.41 -11.41 16.50
C LEU A 41 64.70 -11.39 15.15
N VAL A 42 65.43 -11.57 14.04
CA VAL A 42 64.86 -11.71 12.70
C VAL A 42 64.00 -12.96 12.60
N LEU A 43 64.46 -14.10 13.11
CA LEU A 43 63.68 -15.35 13.17
C LEU A 43 62.42 -15.19 14.04
N LEU A 44 62.53 -14.54 15.19
CA LEU A 44 61.39 -14.26 16.07
C LEU A 44 60.37 -13.36 15.36
N SER A 45 60.86 -12.32 14.66
CA SER A 45 60.03 -11.43 13.86
C SER A 45 59.30 -12.19 12.74
N LEU A 46 60.00 -13.10 12.06
CA LEU A 46 59.43 -13.96 11.02
C LEU A 46 58.38 -14.95 11.57
N ILE A 47 58.62 -15.50 12.77
CA ILE A 47 57.68 -16.40 13.46
C ILE A 47 56.42 -15.64 13.91
N LEU A 48 56.56 -14.42 14.47
CA LEU A 48 55.41 -13.59 14.81
C LEU A 48 54.59 -13.23 13.57
N GLN A 49 55.26 -12.95 12.44
CA GLN A 49 54.61 -12.61 11.16
C GLN A 49 53.92 -13.82 10.49
N THR A 50 54.44 -15.03 10.68
CA THR A 50 53.81 -16.27 10.17
C THR A 50 52.70 -16.79 11.09
N HIS A 51 52.80 -16.56 12.40
CA HIS A 51 51.73 -16.85 13.36
C HIS A 51 50.51 -15.93 13.15
N SER A 52 50.74 -14.64 12.87
CA SER A 52 49.65 -13.73 12.49
C SER A 52 49.03 -14.07 11.14
N SER A 53 49.77 -14.67 10.21
CA SER A 53 49.27 -15.06 8.88
C SER A 53 48.31 -16.27 8.91
N LYS A 54 48.51 -17.24 9.81
CA LYS A 54 47.63 -18.42 9.89
C LYS A 54 46.31 -18.15 10.62
N SER A 55 46.32 -17.30 11.65
CA SER A 55 45.09 -16.88 12.34
C SER A 55 44.25 -15.95 11.48
N THR A 56 44.88 -15.02 10.76
CA THR A 56 44.16 -14.10 9.85
C THR A 56 43.62 -14.80 8.61
N ILE A 57 44.28 -15.79 8.02
CA ILE A 57 43.70 -16.56 6.89
C ILE A 57 42.53 -17.45 7.34
N SER A 58 42.59 -18.06 8.53
CA SER A 58 41.48 -18.87 9.05
C SER A 58 40.29 -18.01 9.44
N GLU A 59 40.49 -16.88 10.11
CA GLU A 59 39.43 -15.90 10.42
C GLU A 59 38.89 -15.23 9.16
N LEU A 60 39.74 -14.89 8.18
CA LEU A 60 39.30 -14.30 6.92
C LEU A 60 38.54 -15.33 6.07
N SER A 61 38.90 -16.62 6.09
CA SER A 61 38.15 -17.67 5.42
C SER A 61 36.81 -17.97 6.11
N ALA A 62 36.78 -17.94 7.44
CA ALA A 62 35.55 -18.13 8.21
C ALA A 62 34.62 -16.91 8.11
N ALA A 63 35.17 -15.69 8.13
CA ALA A 63 34.44 -14.45 7.89
C ALA A 63 33.98 -14.34 6.43
N SER A 64 34.79 -14.79 5.47
CA SER A 64 34.38 -14.85 4.05
C SER A 64 33.26 -15.86 3.86
N THR A 65 33.36 -17.06 4.45
CA THR A 65 32.27 -18.07 4.42
C THR A 65 31.00 -17.55 5.10
N SER A 66 31.14 -16.86 6.23
CA SER A 66 30.00 -16.26 6.94
C SER A 66 29.39 -15.08 6.17
N ALA A 67 30.20 -14.27 5.48
CA ALA A 67 29.73 -13.19 4.63
C ALA A 67 29.04 -13.72 3.36
N LEU A 68 29.55 -14.82 2.79
CA LEU A 68 28.94 -15.52 1.66
C LEU A 68 27.61 -16.17 2.07
N ASP A 69 27.55 -16.85 3.22
CA ASP A 69 26.30 -17.38 3.79
C ASP A 69 25.28 -16.29 4.06
N ASN A 70 25.72 -15.14 4.59
CA ASN A 70 24.84 -14.01 4.85
C ASN A 70 24.35 -13.37 3.54
N ALA A 71 25.22 -13.26 2.53
CA ALA A 71 24.84 -12.80 1.19
C ALA A 71 23.85 -13.75 0.50
N VAL A 72 24.04 -15.07 0.63
CA VAL A 72 23.12 -16.09 0.12
C VAL A 72 21.77 -15.99 0.83
N LYS A 73 21.75 -15.87 2.16
CA LYS A 73 20.51 -15.65 2.92
C LYS A 73 19.80 -14.36 2.49
N LEU A 74 20.53 -13.28 2.31
CA LEU A 74 19.96 -12.00 1.84
C LEU A 74 19.39 -12.14 0.43
N GLN A 75 20.05 -12.89 -0.44
CA GLN A 75 19.57 -13.14 -1.80
C GLN A 75 18.30 -13.99 -1.79
N GLU A 76 18.25 -15.02 -0.96
CA GLU A 76 17.08 -15.88 -0.81
C GLU A 76 15.88 -15.12 -0.21
N GLN A 77 16.12 -14.26 0.80
CA GLN A 77 15.10 -13.36 1.34
C GLN A 77 14.62 -12.35 0.30
N ASN A 78 15.51 -11.75 -0.49
CA ASN A 78 15.10 -10.84 -1.57
C ASN A 78 14.26 -11.56 -2.62
N ARG A 79 14.60 -12.81 -2.96
CA ARG A 79 13.78 -13.61 -3.89
C ARG A 79 12.41 -13.91 -3.31
N ALA A 80 12.35 -14.34 -2.05
CA ALA A 80 11.08 -14.62 -1.36
C ALA A 80 10.20 -13.36 -1.26
N LEU A 81 10.80 -12.21 -0.92
CA LEU A 81 10.09 -10.93 -0.89
C LEU A 81 9.59 -10.50 -2.28
N GLN A 82 10.34 -10.77 -3.35
CA GLN A 82 9.88 -10.53 -4.72
C GLN A 82 8.70 -11.43 -5.10
N GLU A 83 8.75 -12.72 -4.73
CA GLU A 83 7.65 -13.65 -4.96
C GLU A 83 6.39 -13.23 -4.19
N GLU A 84 6.52 -12.83 -2.92
CA GLU A 84 5.41 -12.31 -2.10
C GLU A 84 4.85 -11.01 -2.67
N LYS A 85 5.72 -10.09 -3.13
CA LYS A 85 5.27 -8.87 -3.82
C LYS A 85 4.46 -9.19 -5.07
N GLN A 86 4.91 -10.13 -5.89
CA GLN A 86 4.19 -10.52 -7.09
C GLN A 86 2.82 -11.11 -6.75
N GLN A 87 2.75 -11.99 -5.75
CA GLN A 87 1.47 -12.55 -5.28
C GLN A 87 0.52 -11.49 -4.75
N LEU A 88 1.03 -10.55 -3.94
CA LEU A 88 0.22 -9.45 -3.42
C LEU A 88 -0.27 -8.54 -4.55
N GLU A 89 0.56 -8.26 -5.55
CA GLU A 89 0.14 -7.49 -6.74
C GLU A 89 -0.97 -8.22 -7.52
N ASP A 90 -0.82 -9.53 -7.75
CA ASP A 90 -1.83 -10.35 -8.43
C ASP A 90 -3.15 -10.41 -7.65
N GLU A 91 -3.10 -10.53 -6.31
CA GLU A 91 -4.28 -10.48 -5.44
C GLU A 91 -4.95 -9.11 -5.48
N LEU A 92 -4.17 -8.03 -5.48
CA LEU A 92 -4.69 -6.67 -5.55
C LEU A 92 -5.41 -6.42 -6.87
N ASP A 93 -4.83 -6.86 -7.99
CA ASP A 93 -5.48 -6.80 -9.31
C ASP A 93 -6.76 -7.64 -9.35
N ALA A 94 -6.74 -8.86 -8.79
CA ALA A 94 -7.91 -9.72 -8.74
C ALA A 94 -9.04 -9.13 -7.88
N VAL A 95 -8.70 -8.52 -6.74
CA VAL A 95 -9.67 -7.85 -5.85
C VAL A 95 -10.20 -6.58 -6.51
N GLN A 96 -9.34 -5.79 -7.15
CA GLN A 96 -9.76 -4.58 -7.88
C GLN A 96 -10.75 -4.94 -8.99
N LYS A 97 -10.47 -5.98 -9.77
CA LYS A 97 -11.38 -6.45 -10.82
C LYS A 97 -12.75 -6.87 -10.26
N LYS A 98 -12.77 -7.61 -9.14
CA LYS A 98 -14.03 -7.99 -8.48
C LYS A 98 -14.79 -6.77 -7.97
N LEU A 99 -14.08 -5.77 -7.45
CA LEU A 99 -14.69 -4.53 -6.98
C LEU A 99 -15.34 -3.77 -8.15
N ASP A 100 -14.66 -3.70 -9.29
CA ASP A 100 -15.18 -3.05 -10.50
C ASP A 100 -16.41 -3.80 -11.04
N GLU A 101 -16.38 -5.14 -11.06
CA GLU A 101 -17.51 -5.99 -11.46
C GLU A 101 -18.73 -5.81 -10.53
N GLU A 102 -18.52 -5.86 -9.21
CA GLU A 102 -19.59 -5.62 -8.22
C GLU A 102 -20.16 -4.21 -8.32
N THR A 103 -19.30 -3.21 -8.53
CA THR A 103 -19.76 -1.81 -8.70
C THR A 103 -20.65 -1.68 -9.93
N ALA A 104 -20.22 -2.26 -11.07
CA ALA A 104 -21.03 -2.25 -12.29
C ALA A 104 -22.37 -2.99 -12.12
N LEU A 105 -22.37 -4.11 -11.40
CA LEU A 105 -23.58 -4.87 -11.13
C LEU A 105 -24.54 -4.11 -10.19
N ASN A 106 -24.00 -3.41 -9.19
CA ASN A 106 -24.78 -2.58 -8.29
C ASN A 106 -25.39 -1.38 -9.02
N ASP A 107 -24.63 -0.71 -9.89
CA ASP A 107 -25.15 0.37 -10.73
C ASP A 107 -26.28 -0.13 -11.66
N GLN A 108 -26.10 -1.31 -12.26
CA GLN A 108 -27.14 -1.94 -13.08
C GLN A 108 -28.40 -2.27 -12.26
N LEU A 109 -28.24 -2.83 -11.06
CA LEU A 109 -29.35 -3.15 -10.18
C LEU A 109 -30.10 -1.89 -9.74
N LEU A 110 -29.36 -0.82 -9.42
CA LEU A 110 -29.94 0.46 -9.04
C LEU A 110 -30.76 1.07 -10.18
N GLN A 111 -30.24 1.02 -11.41
CA GLN A 111 -30.95 1.49 -12.59
C GLN A 111 -32.22 0.67 -12.85
N ALA A 112 -32.13 -0.66 -12.83
CA ALA A 112 -33.30 -1.54 -13.01
C ALA A 112 -34.37 -1.27 -11.95
N THR A 113 -33.96 -1.11 -10.69
CA THR A 113 -34.89 -0.79 -9.58
C THR A 113 -35.55 0.57 -9.78
N GLN A 114 -34.80 1.57 -10.27
CA GLN A 114 -35.32 2.90 -10.54
C GLN A 114 -36.32 2.90 -11.69
N ASP A 115 -36.04 2.15 -12.75
CA ASP A 115 -36.94 1.99 -13.90
C ASP A 115 -38.24 1.30 -13.47
N GLU A 116 -38.15 0.16 -12.75
CA GLU A 116 -39.32 -0.53 -12.19
C GLU A 116 -40.15 0.36 -11.26
N GLN A 117 -39.48 1.16 -10.41
CA GLN A 117 -40.17 2.12 -9.54
C GLN A 117 -40.87 3.20 -10.35
N SER A 118 -40.26 3.66 -11.45
CA SER A 118 -40.85 4.68 -12.32
C SER A 118 -42.09 4.17 -13.05
N ASP A 119 -42.04 2.92 -13.53
CA ASP A 119 -43.14 2.23 -14.20
C ASP A 119 -44.29 1.98 -13.23
N ALA A 120 -43.99 1.42 -12.05
CA ALA A 120 -44.98 1.20 -11.01
C ALA A 120 -45.66 2.49 -10.56
N LYS A 121 -44.89 3.59 -10.47
CA LYS A 121 -45.44 4.91 -10.13
C LYS A 121 -46.32 5.47 -11.26
N GLN A 122 -45.99 5.22 -12.51
CA GLN A 122 -46.82 5.60 -13.64
C GLN A 122 -48.13 4.82 -13.64
N GLU A 123 -48.09 3.50 -13.47
CA GLU A 123 -49.29 2.66 -13.40
C GLU A 123 -50.21 3.07 -12.24
N LEU A 124 -49.64 3.42 -11.07
CA LEU A 124 -50.42 3.94 -9.95
C LEU A 124 -51.11 5.26 -10.30
N ARG A 125 -50.42 6.19 -10.96
CA ARG A 125 -51.04 7.46 -11.39
C ARG A 125 -52.18 7.22 -12.37
N ASP A 126 -52.01 6.29 -13.31
CA ASP A 126 -53.03 6.00 -14.31
C ASP A 126 -54.27 5.37 -13.64
N LYS A 127 -54.08 4.43 -12.71
CA LYS A 127 -55.18 3.87 -11.90
C LYS A 127 -55.86 4.91 -11.00
N GLU A 128 -55.10 5.81 -10.39
CA GLU A 128 -55.66 6.91 -9.59
C GLU A 128 -56.56 7.81 -10.46
N GLN A 129 -56.14 8.14 -11.68
CA GLN A 129 -56.96 8.90 -12.62
C GLN A 129 -58.23 8.14 -13.03
N GLU A 130 -58.14 6.85 -13.34
CA GLU A 130 -59.31 6.02 -13.66
C GLU A 130 -60.32 5.98 -12.50
N LEU A 131 -59.84 5.84 -11.26
CA LEU A 131 -60.67 5.88 -10.06
C LEU A 131 -61.32 7.25 -9.85
N ASP A 132 -60.58 8.34 -10.09
CA ASP A 132 -61.12 9.70 -10.00
C ASP A 132 -62.19 9.95 -11.08
N HIS A 133 -61.98 9.49 -12.32
CA HIS A 133 -62.97 9.56 -13.39
C HIS A 133 -64.23 8.78 -13.03
N THR A 134 -64.05 7.57 -12.51
CA THR A 134 -65.16 6.74 -12.01
C THR A 134 -65.92 7.49 -10.92
N ARG A 135 -65.23 7.97 -9.89
CA ARG A 135 -65.84 8.72 -8.79
C ARG A 135 -66.63 9.93 -9.28
N LEU A 136 -66.05 10.73 -10.17
CA LEU A 136 -66.70 11.92 -10.74
C LEU A 136 -67.96 11.54 -11.53
N ALA A 137 -67.93 10.45 -12.29
CA ALA A 137 -69.09 9.96 -13.05
C ALA A 137 -70.25 9.58 -12.10
N TYR A 138 -69.97 8.81 -11.05
CA TYR A 138 -71.00 8.41 -10.07
C TYR A 138 -71.51 9.59 -9.25
N GLU A 139 -70.62 10.50 -8.82
CA GLU A 139 -71.02 11.70 -8.06
C GLU A 139 -71.89 12.64 -8.89
N ALA A 140 -71.55 12.83 -10.17
CA ALA A 140 -72.36 13.60 -11.10
C ALA A 140 -73.71 12.94 -11.36
N LEU A 141 -73.76 11.61 -11.50
CA LEU A 141 -75.03 10.89 -11.70
C LEU A 141 -75.95 11.03 -10.50
N LEU A 142 -75.43 10.86 -9.28
CA LEU A 142 -76.18 11.10 -8.06
C LEU A 142 -76.67 12.55 -7.95
N THR A 143 -75.84 13.51 -8.36
CA THR A 143 -76.22 14.93 -8.40
C THR A 143 -77.37 15.17 -9.38
N ALA A 144 -77.33 14.55 -10.56
CA ALA A 144 -78.40 14.64 -11.55
C ALA A 144 -79.71 14.02 -11.04
N MET A 145 -79.64 12.85 -10.39
CA MET A 145 -80.80 12.17 -9.79
C MET A 145 -81.47 12.99 -8.69
N ASN A 146 -80.69 13.74 -7.91
CA ASN A 146 -81.18 14.53 -6.79
C ASN A 146 -81.70 15.92 -7.20
N CYS A 147 -81.70 16.28 -8.48
CA CYS A 147 -82.24 17.55 -8.96
C CYS A 147 -83.77 17.47 -9.08
N ASP A 148 -84.50 18.35 -8.39
CA ASP A 148 -85.97 18.39 -8.42
C ASP A 148 -86.56 18.89 -9.76
N THR A 149 -85.77 19.58 -10.57
CA THR A 149 -86.17 20.13 -11.88
C THR A 149 -85.06 19.91 -12.91
N HIS A 150 -85.41 19.31 -14.05
CA HIS A 150 -84.48 18.95 -15.13
C HIS A 150 -84.40 20.05 -16.21
N GLU A 151 -85.52 20.66 -16.56
CA GLU A 151 -85.59 21.68 -17.61
C GLU A 151 -85.06 23.04 -17.11
N GLY A 152 -84.02 23.57 -17.77
CA GLY A 152 -83.43 24.88 -17.44
C GLY A 152 -82.51 24.90 -16.20
N ASN A 153 -82.29 23.75 -15.55
CA ASN A 153 -81.42 23.65 -14.38
C ASN A 153 -79.96 23.43 -14.77
N VAL A 154 -79.13 24.45 -14.54
CA VAL A 154 -77.70 24.44 -14.88
C VAL A 154 -76.93 23.33 -14.15
N THR A 155 -77.32 23.02 -12.90
CA THR A 155 -76.69 21.96 -12.11
C THR A 155 -76.98 20.59 -12.72
N PHE A 156 -78.23 20.35 -13.13
CA PHE A 156 -78.62 19.11 -13.80
C PHE A 156 -77.89 18.96 -15.14
N SER A 157 -77.90 19.98 -15.99
CA SER A 157 -77.23 19.93 -17.30
C SER A 157 -75.73 19.70 -17.19
N ARG A 158 -75.04 20.40 -16.25
CA ARG A 158 -73.60 20.18 -16.00
C ARG A 158 -73.32 18.78 -15.47
N ALA A 159 -74.17 18.28 -14.58
CA ALA A 159 -74.05 16.92 -14.05
C ALA A 159 -74.21 15.90 -15.19
N MET A 160 -75.24 16.01 -16.01
CA MET A 160 -75.48 15.14 -17.17
C MET A 160 -74.33 15.17 -18.19
N GLU A 161 -73.75 16.35 -18.47
CA GLU A 161 -72.56 16.47 -19.33
C GLU A 161 -71.34 15.74 -18.74
N THR A 162 -71.14 15.86 -17.43
CA THR A 162 -70.03 15.20 -16.73
C THR A 162 -70.20 13.68 -16.73
N VAL A 163 -71.43 13.18 -16.54
CA VAL A 163 -71.77 11.76 -16.62
C VAL A 163 -71.57 11.25 -18.05
N ALA A 164 -72.04 11.98 -19.07
CA ALA A 164 -71.86 11.61 -20.48
C ALA A 164 -70.37 11.49 -20.86
N ARG A 165 -69.54 12.39 -20.34
CA ARG A 165 -68.09 12.41 -20.60
C ARG A 165 -67.37 11.19 -20.03
N TYR A 166 -67.86 10.63 -18.92
CA TYR A 166 -67.25 9.49 -18.22
C TYR A 166 -68.20 8.28 -18.14
N GLN A 167 -69.12 8.16 -19.10
CA GLN A 167 -70.14 7.10 -19.09
C GLN A 167 -69.52 5.70 -19.19
N GLU A 168 -68.35 5.58 -19.82
CA GLU A 168 -67.59 4.34 -19.95
C GLU A 168 -67.06 3.82 -18.59
N CYS A 169 -66.99 4.68 -17.59
CA CYS A 169 -66.59 4.34 -16.22
C CYS A 169 -67.77 3.87 -15.34
N LEU A 170 -69.01 3.95 -15.84
CA LEU A 170 -70.20 3.54 -15.10
C LEU A 170 -70.47 2.04 -15.27
N SER A 171 -71.06 1.44 -14.25
CA SER A 171 -71.59 0.07 -14.36
C SER A 171 -72.86 0.04 -15.20
N GLU A 172 -73.19 -1.13 -15.76
CA GLU A 172 -74.41 -1.32 -16.57
C GLU A 172 -75.69 -0.82 -15.87
N ASN A 173 -75.80 -1.03 -14.56
CA ASN A 173 -76.93 -0.54 -13.77
C ASN A 173 -76.97 1.00 -13.70
N ALA A 174 -75.82 1.65 -13.52
CA ALA A 174 -75.74 3.10 -13.44
C ALA A 174 -75.95 3.78 -14.81
N LEU A 175 -75.52 3.13 -15.90
CA LEU A 175 -75.83 3.54 -17.27
C LEU A 175 -77.33 3.51 -17.53
N ALA A 176 -78.02 2.44 -17.13
CA ALA A 176 -79.47 2.36 -17.29
C ALA A 176 -80.21 3.47 -16.53
N GLU A 177 -79.74 3.88 -15.35
CA GLU A 177 -80.30 5.03 -14.62
C GLU A 177 -80.01 6.36 -15.33
N PHE A 178 -78.82 6.53 -15.90
CA PHE A 178 -78.47 7.70 -16.69
C PHE A 178 -79.34 7.85 -17.95
N GLU A 179 -79.59 6.75 -18.67
CA GLU A 179 -80.47 6.75 -19.86
C GLU A 179 -81.90 7.17 -19.51
N LYS A 180 -82.46 6.67 -18.39
CA LYS A 180 -83.79 7.08 -17.90
C LYS A 180 -83.86 8.56 -17.55
N LEU A 181 -82.76 9.17 -17.13
CA LEU A 181 -82.69 10.61 -16.85
C LEU A 181 -82.60 11.46 -18.12
N GLN A 182 -82.18 10.89 -19.25
CA GLN A 182 -82.20 11.60 -20.54
C GLN A 182 -83.59 11.63 -21.19
N GLU A 183 -84.45 10.67 -20.85
CA GLU A 183 -85.80 10.54 -21.39
C GLU A 183 -86.85 11.40 -20.63
N GLN A 184 -86.46 12.06 -19.54
CA GLN A 184 -87.30 12.94 -18.70
C GLN A 184 -87.16 14.41 -19.06
#